data_AF-A0A368GDZ8-F1
#
_entry.id   AF-A0A368GDZ8-F1
#
_cell.length_a   1.000
_cell.length_b   1.000
_cell.length_c   1.000
_cell.angle_alpha   90.00
_cell.angle_beta   90.00
_cell.angle_gamma   90.00
#
_symmetry.space_group_name_H-M   'P 1'
#
loop_
_entity.id
_entity.type
_entity.pdbx_description
1 polymer ?
#
loop_
_entity_poly.entity_id
_entity_poly.type
_entity_poly.pdbx_seq_one_letter_code
_entity_poly.pdbx_strand_id
1 'polypeptide(L)'
;MFQLFFRFTFLFDQCDEITAADISVKLIQNYHVDVILGPTCNYPTITAALISGYFDKPLFSWGLSTSSELDNASRFRMISVLAVNSFSLGVALHLLLLKFEWNQFAFIYYNSGEDQTCDIMKNDVQSYAINSLVYVFFQNFILLPAEFNVVIAAAVIIL
;
A
#
# COMPACT_ATOMS: atom_id res chain seq x y z
N MET A 1 -11.34 -32.44 23.71
CA MET A 1 -11.78 -31.13 23.17
C MET A 1 -10.71 -30.13 23.56
N PHE A 2 -9.86 -29.69 22.62
CA PHE A 2 -8.83 -28.68 22.87
C PHE A 2 -9.47 -27.30 22.69
N GLN A 3 -9.47 -26.48 23.73
CA GLN A 3 -9.97 -25.11 23.67
C GLN A 3 -8.77 -24.18 23.46
N LEU A 4 -8.72 -23.51 22.30
CA LEU A 4 -7.68 -22.53 21.98
C LEU A 4 -8.03 -21.19 22.63
N PHE A 5 -7.18 -20.72 23.52
CA PHE A 5 -7.24 -19.37 24.08
C PHE A 5 -6.31 -18.46 23.29
N PHE A 6 -6.87 -17.44 22.64
CA PHE A 6 -6.10 -16.41 21.92
C PHE A 6 -6.03 -15.13 22.74
N ARG A 7 -4.86 -14.47 22.75
CA ARG A 7 -4.65 -13.17 23.40
C ARG A 7 -4.24 -12.14 22.34
N PHE A 8 -4.98 -11.04 22.28
CA PHE A 8 -4.70 -9.95 21.34
C PHE A 8 -4.11 -8.75 22.09
N THR A 9 -3.06 -8.16 21.50
CA THR A 9 -2.44 -6.91 21.96
C THR A 9 -2.54 -5.91 20.82
N PHE A 10 -3.07 -4.72 21.10
CA PHE A 10 -3.28 -3.67 20.09
C PHE A 10 -2.37 -2.48 20.39
N LEU A 11 -1.65 -2.02 19.37
CA LEU A 11 -0.81 -0.83 19.38
C LEU A 11 -1.01 -0.10 18.05
N PHE A 12 -0.88 1.22 18.03
CA PHE A 12 -1.14 2.04 16.84
C PHE A 12 0.14 2.75 16.43
N ASP A 13 0.59 2.52 15.21
CA ASP A 13 1.75 3.18 14.61
C ASP A 13 1.43 4.54 13.97
N GLN A 14 0.14 4.88 13.83
CA GLN A 14 -0.35 6.10 13.19
C GLN A 14 0.24 6.36 11.80
N CYS A 15 0.50 5.29 11.04
CA CYS A 15 1.15 5.34 9.75
C CYS A 15 2.57 5.97 9.75
N ASP A 16 3.20 6.10 10.91
CA ASP A 16 4.57 6.54 11.09
C ASP A 16 5.54 5.34 11.09
N GLU A 17 6.58 5.44 10.26
CA GLU A 17 7.53 4.35 10.03
C GLU A 17 8.38 4.07 11.28
N ILE A 18 8.81 5.11 11.98
CA ILE A 18 9.67 5.00 13.17
C ILE A 18 8.90 4.34 14.31
N THR A 19 7.65 4.75 14.51
CA THR A 19 6.75 4.18 15.51
C THR A 19 6.40 2.73 15.18
N ALA A 20 6.15 2.41 13.90
CA ALA A 20 5.92 1.03 13.46
C ALA A 20 7.12 0.12 13.75
N ALA A 21 8.34 0.63 13.57
CA ALA A 21 9.56 -0.11 13.89
C ALA A 21 9.65 -0.44 15.38
N ASP A 22 9.49 0.56 16.25
CA ASP A 22 9.53 0.38 17.71
C ASP A 22 8.44 -0.59 18.18
N ILE A 23 7.19 -0.39 17.71
CA ILE A 23 6.06 -1.25 18.05
C ILE A 23 6.32 -2.70 17.61
N SER A 24 6.86 -2.93 16.41
CA SER A 24 7.14 -4.27 15.92
C SER A 24 8.14 -5.00 16.82
N VAL A 25 9.23 -4.34 17.19
CA VAL A 25 10.22 -4.90 18.12
C VAL A 25 9.59 -5.13 19.49
N LYS A 26 8.81 -4.18 20.01
CA LYS A 26 8.14 -4.28 21.32
C LYS A 26 7.14 -5.44 21.37
N LEU A 27 6.35 -5.64 20.32
CA LEU A 27 5.42 -6.77 20.22
C LEU A 27 6.16 -8.11 20.28
N ILE A 28 7.29 -8.22 19.56
CA ILE A 28 8.07 -9.46 19.49
C ILE A 28 8.84 -9.71 20.79
N GLN A 29 9.57 -8.73 21.30
CA GLN A 29 10.50 -8.92 22.42
C GLN A 29 9.86 -8.76 23.80
N ASN A 30 8.91 -7.82 23.95
CA ASN A 30 8.32 -7.56 25.27
C ASN A 30 7.01 -8.31 25.44
N TYR A 31 6.14 -8.29 24.43
CA TYR A 31 4.84 -8.97 24.49
C TYR A 31 4.87 -10.43 24.02
N HIS A 32 5.98 -10.88 23.41
CA HIS A 32 6.19 -12.24 22.96
C HIS A 32 5.07 -12.74 22.03
N VAL A 33 4.66 -11.92 21.07
CA VAL A 33 3.62 -12.31 20.11
C VAL A 33 4.11 -13.38 19.13
N ASP A 34 3.21 -14.26 18.72
CA ASP A 34 3.48 -15.28 17.71
C ASP A 34 3.28 -14.78 16.28
N VAL A 35 2.37 -13.83 16.09
CA VAL A 35 2.00 -13.25 14.79
C VAL A 35 1.74 -11.76 14.95
N ILE A 36 2.10 -10.98 13.93
CA ILE A 36 1.73 -9.57 13.82
C ILE A 36 0.62 -9.45 12.78
N LEU A 37 -0.46 -8.76 13.14
CA LEU A 37 -1.56 -8.41 12.24
C LEU A 37 -1.52 -6.89 12.03
N GLY A 38 -1.31 -6.46 10.78
CA GLY A 38 -0.90 -5.11 10.43
C GLY A 38 0.60 -5.00 10.14
N PRO A 39 1.14 -3.81 9.83
CA PRO A 39 0.47 -2.50 9.71
C PRO A 39 -0.56 -2.36 8.57
N THR A 40 -1.24 -1.20 8.55
CA THR A 40 -2.26 -0.87 7.53
C THR A 40 -1.80 0.10 6.45
N CYS A 41 -0.65 0.74 6.63
CA CYS A 41 -0.06 1.74 5.73
C CYS A 41 1.22 1.19 5.08
N ASN A 42 1.59 1.72 3.91
CA ASN A 42 2.67 1.15 3.10
C ASN A 42 4.07 1.21 3.74
N TYR A 43 4.62 2.39 4.09
CA TYR A 43 5.97 2.47 4.68
C TYR A 43 6.06 1.78 6.05
N PRO A 44 5.09 1.93 6.96
CA PRO A 44 5.03 1.13 8.19
C PRO A 44 5.09 -0.37 7.92
N THR A 45 4.34 -0.85 6.91
CA THR A 45 4.33 -2.28 6.54
C THR A 45 5.69 -2.73 6.05
N ILE A 46 6.37 -1.94 5.21
CA ILE A 46 7.73 -2.25 4.74
C ILE A 46 8.67 -2.47 5.93
N THR A 47 8.67 -1.54 6.88
CA THR A 47 9.59 -1.58 8.03
C THR A 47 9.24 -2.69 9.01
N ALA A 48 7.95 -2.90 9.31
CA ALA A 48 7.50 -4.01 10.13
C ALA A 48 7.79 -5.38 9.48
N ALA A 49 7.69 -5.49 8.15
CA ALA A 49 7.98 -6.73 7.42
C ALA A 49 9.46 -7.10 7.48
N LEU A 50 10.36 -6.12 7.41
CA LEU A 50 11.80 -6.35 7.58
C LEU A 50 12.12 -6.87 8.99
N ILE A 51 11.56 -6.23 10.01
CA ILE A 51 11.76 -6.64 11.42
C ILE A 51 11.19 -8.03 11.66
N SER A 52 9.98 -8.30 11.16
CA SER A 52 9.32 -9.59 11.27
C SER A 52 10.11 -10.70 10.56
N GLY A 53 10.69 -10.39 9.39
CA GLY A 53 11.60 -11.28 8.67
C GLY A 53 12.92 -11.54 9.38
N TYR A 54 13.41 -10.61 10.19
CA TYR A 54 14.62 -10.80 11.01
C TYR A 54 14.36 -11.71 12.22
N PHE A 55 13.20 -11.60 12.85
CA PHE A 55 12.82 -12.40 14.02
C PHE A 55 12.04 -13.69 13.68
N ASP A 56 11.91 -14.03 12.39
CA ASP A 56 11.12 -15.17 11.89
C ASP A 56 9.69 -15.20 12.45
N LYS A 57 9.03 -14.03 12.49
CA LYS A 57 7.64 -13.89 12.91
C LYS A 57 6.73 -13.61 11.71
N PRO A 58 5.63 -14.36 11.52
CA PRO A 58 4.69 -14.07 10.45
C PRO A 58 4.00 -12.71 10.67
N LEU A 59 3.87 -11.94 9.59
CA LEU A 59 3.19 -10.66 9.54
C LEU A 59 2.12 -10.67 8.45
N PHE A 60 0.88 -10.34 8.82
CA PHE A 60 -0.22 -10.21 7.86
C PHE A 60 -0.61 -8.75 7.72
N SER A 61 -0.23 -8.10 6.63
CA SER A 61 -0.64 -6.71 6.37
C SER A 61 -2.03 -6.67 5.75
N TRP A 62 -2.75 -5.57 5.93
CA TRP A 62 -4.12 -5.39 5.45
C TRP A 62 -4.42 -3.90 5.20
N GLY A 63 -5.61 -3.59 4.70
CA GLY A 63 -6.03 -2.20 4.49
C GLY A 63 -5.32 -1.53 3.31
N LEU A 64 -4.66 -0.40 3.56
CA LEU A 64 -4.05 0.48 2.55
C LEU A 64 -2.58 0.11 2.23
N SER A 65 -2.13 -1.06 2.65
CA SER A 65 -0.81 -1.60 2.30
C SER A 65 -0.82 -2.20 0.87
N THR A 66 -1.03 -1.34 -0.12
CA THR A 66 -1.19 -1.71 -1.55
C THR A 66 0.10 -1.67 -2.36
N SER A 67 1.24 -1.31 -1.77
CA SER A 67 2.50 -1.18 -2.50
C SER A 67 2.90 -2.49 -3.19
N SER A 68 3.16 -2.42 -4.49
CA SER A 68 3.69 -3.56 -5.26
C SER A 68 5.04 -4.07 -4.75
N GLU A 69 5.81 -3.26 -4.02
CA GLU A 69 7.08 -3.68 -3.45
C GLU A 69 6.93 -4.82 -2.43
N LEU A 70 5.79 -4.87 -1.72
CA LEU A 70 5.51 -5.87 -0.70
C LEU A 70 5.36 -7.28 -1.28
N ASP A 71 5.13 -7.42 -2.58
CA ASP A 71 5.04 -8.70 -3.28
C ASP A 71 6.42 -9.33 -3.55
N ASN A 72 7.51 -8.63 -3.25
CA ASN A 72 8.85 -9.16 -3.41
C ASN A 72 9.20 -10.15 -2.28
N ALA A 73 8.85 -11.42 -2.49
CA ALA A 73 9.11 -12.51 -1.55
C ALA A 73 10.61 -12.74 -1.23
N SER A 74 11.52 -12.29 -2.10
CA SER A 74 12.97 -12.36 -1.82
C SER A 74 13.41 -11.32 -0.78
N ARG A 75 12.73 -10.17 -0.75
CA ARG A 75 12.96 -9.08 0.21
C ARG A 75 12.16 -9.29 1.50
N PHE A 76 10.91 -9.74 1.39
CA PHE A 76 10.00 -9.90 2.51
C PHE A 76 9.52 -11.35 2.61
N ARG A 77 10.23 -12.17 3.41
CA ARG A 77 9.94 -13.62 3.50
C ARG A 77 8.80 -13.98 4.45
N MET A 78 8.53 -13.14 5.44
CA MET A 78 7.57 -13.42 6.52
C MET A 78 6.28 -12.63 6.42
N ILE A 79 6.09 -11.86 5.36
CA ILE A 79 4.85 -11.08 5.14
C ILE A 79 3.85 -11.86 4.30
N SER A 80 2.57 -11.64 4.57
CA SER A 80 1.47 -11.95 3.68
C SER A 80 0.57 -10.72 3.58
N VAL A 81 0.48 -10.15 2.38
CA VAL A 81 -0.36 -8.97 2.12
C VAL A 81 -1.77 -9.44 1.81
N LEU A 82 -2.74 -8.99 2.59
CA LEU A 82 -4.17 -9.33 2.41
C LEU A 82 -4.92 -8.34 1.51
N ALA A 83 -4.27 -7.24 1.14
CA ALA A 83 -4.82 -6.19 0.27
C ALA A 83 -4.44 -6.42 -1.20
N VAL A 84 -5.25 -5.88 -2.11
CA VAL A 84 -4.91 -5.86 -3.54
C VAL A 84 -3.86 -4.78 -3.80
N ASN A 85 -2.81 -5.12 -4.54
CA ASN A 85 -1.74 -4.16 -4.86
C ASN A 85 -2.21 -3.08 -5.86
N SER A 86 -1.59 -1.89 -5.81
CA SER A 86 -1.87 -0.79 -6.74
C SER A 86 -1.40 -1.08 -8.17
N PHE A 87 -0.49 -2.04 -8.35
CA PHE A 87 -0.09 -2.51 -9.66
C PHE A 87 -1.25 -3.13 -10.45
N SER A 88 -2.08 -3.96 -9.80
CA SER A 88 -3.26 -4.60 -10.42
C SER A 88 -4.27 -3.55 -10.90
N LEU A 89 -4.38 -2.42 -10.19
CA LEU A 89 -5.19 -1.29 -10.63
C LEU A 89 -4.64 -0.68 -11.92
N GLY A 90 -3.32 -0.50 -12.03
CA GLY A 90 -2.67 -0.03 -13.26
C GLY A 90 -2.95 -0.95 -14.46
N VAL A 91 -2.89 -2.26 -14.26
CA VAL A 91 -3.23 -3.27 -15.29
C VAL A 91 -4.70 -3.16 -15.71
N ALA A 92 -5.62 -3.11 -14.74
CA ALA A 92 -7.05 -2.98 -15.01
C ALA A 92 -7.38 -1.70 -15.77
N LEU A 93 -6.76 -0.58 -15.37
CA LEU A 93 -6.92 0.70 -16.05
C LEU A 93 -6.44 0.61 -17.50
N HIS A 94 -5.26 0.06 -17.74
CA HIS A 94 -4.74 -0.09 -19.10
C HIS A 94 -5.66 -0.93 -20.00
N LEU A 95 -6.18 -2.06 -19.48
CA LEU A 95 -7.10 -2.90 -20.24
C LEU A 95 -8.40 -2.16 -20.60
N LEU A 96 -8.89 -1.28 -19.71
CA LEU A 96 -10.02 -0.41 -20.01
C LEU A 96 -9.67 0.60 -21.11
N LEU A 97 -8.51 1.26 -21.03
CA LEU A 97 -8.06 2.21 -22.05
C LEU A 97 -7.95 1.53 -23.43
N LEU A 98 -7.37 0.33 -23.50
CA LEU A 98 -7.30 -0.45 -24.73
C LEU A 98 -8.68 -0.84 -25.26
N LYS A 99 -9.61 -1.23 -24.38
CA LYS A 99 -10.96 -1.64 -24.77
C LYS A 99 -11.76 -0.50 -25.41
N PHE A 100 -11.52 0.74 -24.98
CA PHE A 100 -12.19 1.94 -25.47
C PHE A 100 -11.33 2.77 -26.43
N GLU A 101 -10.17 2.26 -26.84
CA GLU A 101 -9.23 2.93 -27.76
C GLU A 101 -8.76 4.32 -27.27
N TRP A 102 -8.70 4.52 -25.96
CA TRP A 102 -8.20 5.76 -25.36
C TRP A 102 -6.68 5.75 -25.30
N ASN A 103 -6.05 6.70 -26.00
CA ASN A 103 -4.60 6.84 -26.10
C ASN A 103 -4.00 7.84 -25.09
N GLN A 104 -4.85 8.63 -24.43
CA GLN A 104 -4.46 9.67 -23.48
C GLN A 104 -5.33 9.58 -22.22
N PHE A 105 -4.68 9.60 -21.05
CA PHE A 105 -5.39 9.74 -19.79
C PHE A 105 -4.59 10.58 -18.80
N ALA A 106 -5.31 11.23 -17.89
CA ALA A 106 -4.74 11.94 -16.76
C ALA A 106 -5.05 11.21 -15.46
N PHE A 107 -4.01 10.93 -14.69
CA PHE A 107 -4.13 10.43 -13.33
C PHE A 107 -4.01 11.60 -12.37
N ILE A 108 -5.14 11.96 -11.74
CA ILE A 108 -5.23 13.08 -10.82
C ILE A 108 -5.32 12.50 -9.41
N TYR A 109 -4.43 12.97 -8.54
CA TYR A 109 -4.42 12.58 -7.15
C TYR A 109 -4.27 13.81 -6.26
N TYR A 110 -4.88 13.71 -5.09
CA TYR A 110 -4.72 14.69 -4.02
C TYR A 110 -3.85 14.08 -2.92
N ASN A 111 -2.89 14.85 -2.43
CA ASN A 111 -2.04 14.46 -1.33
C ASN A 111 -2.30 15.42 -0.16
N SER A 112 -2.97 14.94 0.88
CA SER A 112 -3.23 15.68 2.12
C SER A 112 -2.12 15.44 3.15
N GLY A 113 -0.88 15.82 2.81
CA GLY A 113 0.25 15.76 3.74
C GLY A 113 1.13 14.52 3.54
N GLU A 114 1.32 13.72 4.60
CA GLU A 114 2.18 12.52 4.60
C GLU A 114 1.48 11.28 3.99
N ASP A 115 0.61 11.46 2.99
CA ASP A 115 -0.15 10.35 2.40
C ASP A 115 0.69 9.58 1.37
N GLN A 116 1.50 8.66 1.89
CA GLN A 116 2.38 7.73 1.16
C GLN A 116 1.63 6.94 0.07
N THR A 117 0.34 6.69 0.29
CA THR A 117 -0.51 5.87 -0.58
C THR A 117 -0.63 6.43 -1.99
N CYS A 118 -0.78 7.75 -2.14
CA CYS A 118 -0.96 8.38 -3.45
C CYS A 118 0.34 8.32 -4.28
N ASP A 119 1.49 8.56 -3.65
CA ASP A 119 2.78 8.51 -4.33
C ASP A 119 3.13 7.08 -4.77
N ILE A 120 2.86 6.09 -3.91
CA ILE A 120 3.06 4.68 -4.24
C ILE A 120 2.14 4.25 -5.38
N MET A 121 0.86 4.58 -5.31
CA MET A 121 -0.08 4.23 -6.37
C MET A 121 0.28 4.88 -7.71
N LYS A 122 0.69 6.15 -7.69
CA LYS A 122 1.22 6.82 -8.87
C LYS A 122 2.39 6.04 -9.47
N ASN A 123 3.38 5.70 -8.65
CA ASN A 123 4.58 5.00 -9.11
C ASN A 123 4.25 3.62 -9.67
N ASP A 124 3.37 2.87 -9.01
CA ASP A 124 2.90 1.56 -9.47
C ASP A 124 2.16 1.67 -10.81
N VAL A 125 1.23 2.62 -10.96
CA VAL A 125 0.49 2.85 -12.21
C VAL A 125 1.43 3.32 -13.32
N GLN A 126 2.36 4.22 -13.00
CA GLN A 126 3.35 4.73 -13.95
C GLN A 126 4.28 3.63 -14.46
N SER A 127 4.70 2.70 -13.60
CA SER A 127 5.60 1.60 -13.97
C SER A 127 5.03 0.74 -15.11
N TYR A 128 3.71 0.55 -15.16
CA TYR A 128 3.04 -0.16 -16.23
C TYR A 128 2.85 0.72 -17.48
N ALA A 129 2.47 1.98 -17.27
CA ALA A 129 2.12 2.86 -18.38
C ALA A 129 3.32 3.32 -19.22
N ILE A 130 4.54 3.40 -18.66
CA ILE A 130 5.76 3.69 -19.43
C ILE A 130 6.05 2.62 -20.50
N ASN A 131 5.61 1.38 -20.27
CA ASN A 131 5.76 0.29 -21.23
C ASN A 131 4.60 0.21 -22.25
N SER A 132 3.65 1.13 -22.16
CA SER A 132 2.45 1.20 -22.99
C SER A 132 2.52 2.40 -23.96
N LEU A 133 1.86 2.32 -25.12
CA LEU A 133 1.70 3.46 -26.06
C LEU A 133 0.76 4.56 -25.54
N VAL A 134 0.54 4.61 -24.22
CA VAL A 134 -0.44 5.45 -23.55
C VAL A 134 0.29 6.55 -22.79
N TYR A 135 0.00 7.80 -23.11
CA TYR A 135 0.60 8.94 -22.42
C TYR A 135 -0.15 9.21 -21.12
N VAL A 136 0.56 9.14 -19.99
CA VAL A 136 0.00 9.43 -18.66
C VAL A 136 0.48 10.77 -18.18
N PHE A 137 -0.48 11.66 -17.91
CA PHE A 137 -0.22 12.92 -17.24
C PHE A 137 -0.55 12.78 -15.76
N PHE A 138 0.44 13.07 -14.91
CA PHE A 138 0.27 13.10 -13.47
C PHE A 138 0.22 14.54 -13.00
N GLN A 139 -0.89 14.95 -12.39
CA GLN A 139 -1.04 16.31 -11.88
C GLN A 139 -1.58 16.29 -10.45
N ASN A 140 -0.83 16.92 -9.54
CA ASN A 140 -1.29 17.24 -8.20
C ASN A 140 -2.35 18.34 -8.28
N PHE A 141 -3.57 18.06 -7.82
CA PHE A 141 -4.65 19.03 -7.83
C PHE A 141 -4.88 19.58 -6.41
N ILE A 142 -4.66 20.88 -6.19
CA ILE A 142 -4.66 21.51 -4.85
C ILE A 142 -6.08 21.95 -4.40
N LEU A 143 -7.09 21.86 -5.26
CA LEU A 143 -8.39 22.53 -5.06
C LEU A 143 -9.59 21.56 -4.94
N LEU A 144 -9.56 20.63 -3.99
CA LEU A 144 -10.79 19.99 -3.49
C LEU A 144 -10.95 20.29 -1.99
N PRO A 145 -12.16 20.62 -1.51
CA PRO A 145 -12.41 20.87 -0.09
C PRO A 145 -12.08 19.63 0.75
N ALA A 146 -11.51 19.87 1.93
CA ALA A 146 -10.83 18.94 2.83
C ALA A 146 -11.68 17.83 3.48
N GLU A 147 -12.76 17.39 2.83
CA GLU A 147 -13.69 16.38 3.37
C GLU A 147 -13.57 15.01 2.71
N PHE A 148 -12.73 14.85 1.69
CA PHE A 148 -12.48 13.55 1.04
C PHE A 148 -11.07 13.04 1.34
N ASN A 149 -10.96 12.13 2.31
CA ASN A 149 -9.75 11.35 2.50
C ASN A 149 -9.59 10.38 1.31
N VAL A 150 -8.59 10.65 0.48
CA VAL A 150 -8.21 9.93 -0.75
C VAL A 150 -9.21 10.04 -1.91
N VAL A 151 -9.03 11.05 -2.77
CA VAL A 151 -9.63 11.08 -4.11
C VAL A 151 -8.56 10.69 -5.13
N ILE A 152 -8.66 9.47 -5.67
CA ILE A 152 -8.01 9.11 -6.93
C ILE A 152 -9.05 9.35 -8.02
N ALA A 153 -8.84 10.39 -8.83
CA ALA A 153 -9.68 10.68 -9.98
C ALA A 153 -8.87 10.38 -11.25
N ALA A 154 -9.25 9.33 -11.98
CA ALA A 154 -8.78 9.14 -13.34
C ALA A 154 -9.70 9.92 -14.27
N ALA A 155 -9.17 10.91 -14.98
CA ALA A 155 -9.90 11.65 -16.00
C ALA A 155 -9.41 11.23 -17.38
N VAL A 156 -10.33 10.76 -18.22
CA VAL A 156 -10.04 10.50 -19.64
C VAL A 156 -10.09 11.84 -20.36
N ILE A 157 -8.96 12.24 -20.96
CA ILE A 157 -8.93 13.42 -21.82
C ILE A 157 -9.29 12.93 -23.22
N ILE A 158 -10.54 13.13 -23.61
CA ILE A 158 -11.01 12.91 -24.99
C ILE A 158 -10.74 14.21 -25.74
N LEU A 159 -9.78 14.21 -26.67
CA LEU A 159 -9.63 15.26 -27.69
C LEU A 159 -10.33 14.82 -28.98
#